data_AF-A5D5Y0-F1
#
_entry.id   AF-A5D5Y0-F1
#
_cell.length_a   1.000
_cell.length_b   1.000
_cell.length_c   1.000
_cell.angle_alpha   90.00
_cell.angle_beta   90.00
_cell.angle_gamma   90.00
#
_symmetry.space_group_name_H-M   'P 1'
#
loop_
_entity.id
_entity.type
_entity.pdbx_description
1 polymer ?
#
loop_
_entity_poly.entity_id
_entity_poly.type
_entity_poly.pdbx_seq_one_letter_code
_entity_poly.pdbx_strand_id
1 'polypeptide(L)' 'MFSKKIFAKRLSFLITKNKLSKQAVANAINVSRPAVSQFANGENLPSVEKLIALADFFDVSLDYLVGRSDDPRRH' A
#
# COMPACT_ATOMS: atom_id res chain seq x y z
N MET A 1 7.54 -12.14 9.04
CA MET A 1 7.15 -12.75 7.76
C MET A 1 6.20 -11.79 7.04
N PHE A 2 6.31 -11.63 5.71
CA PHE A 2 5.38 -10.79 4.93
C PHE A 2 3.94 -11.31 5.05
N SER A 3 2.96 -10.42 5.22
CA SER A 3 1.54 -10.82 5.31
C SER A 3 0.71 -10.10 4.26
N LYS A 4 0.33 -10.82 3.19
CA LYS A 4 -0.53 -10.33 2.10
C LYS A 4 -1.84 -9.74 2.62
N LYS A 5 -2.45 -10.40 3.61
CA LYS A 5 -3.73 -9.98 4.21
C LYS A 5 -3.59 -8.66 4.98
N ILE A 6 -2.50 -8.48 5.72
CA ILE A 6 -2.26 -7.25 6.48
C ILE A 6 -1.92 -6.10 5.51
N PHE A 7 -1.09 -6.36 4.50
CA PHE A 7 -0.78 -5.39 3.45
C PHE A 7 -2.04 -4.85 2.78
N ALA A 8 -2.91 -5.72 2.27
CA ALA A 8 -4.15 -5.32 1.60
C ALA A 8 -5.05 -4.46 2.52
N LYS A 9 -5.20 -4.89 3.79
CA LYS A 9 -5.97 -4.14 4.79
C LYS A 9 -5.38 -2.75 5.06
N ARG A 10 -4.06 -2.65 5.22
CA ARG A 10 -3.36 -1.37 5.49
C ARG A 10 -3.42 -0.45 4.30
N LEU A 11 -3.21 -0.95 3.08
CA LEU A 11 -3.36 -0.16 1.86
C LEU A 11 -4.78 0.40 1.73
N SER A 12 -5.81 -0.43 1.90
CA SER A 12 -7.21 0.01 1.85
C SER A 12 -7.53 1.05 2.93
N PHE A 13 -7.00 0.85 4.13
CA PHE A 13 -7.11 1.80 5.24
C PHE A 13 -6.45 3.14 4.93
N LEU A 14 -5.21 3.14 4.41
CA LEU A 14 -4.46 4.35 4.07
C LEU A 14 -5.15 5.16 2.96
N ILE A 15 -5.68 4.48 1.93
CA ILE A 15 -6.48 5.13 0.88
C ILE A 15 -7.69 5.86 1.48
N THR A 16 -8.45 5.17 2.33
CA THR A 16 -9.66 5.70 2.95
C THR A 16 -9.35 6.83 3.95
N LYS A 17 -8.35 6.64 4.80
CA LYS A 17 -7.91 7.62 5.82
C LYS A 17 -7.49 8.95 5.18
N ASN A 18 -6.78 8.90 4.06
CA ASN A 18 -6.33 10.07 3.34
C ASN A 18 -7.39 10.63 2.36
N LYS A 19 -8.61 10.08 2.33
CA LYS A 19 -9.69 10.46 1.41
C LYS A 19 -9.26 10.43 -0.07
N LEU A 20 -8.38 9.49 -0.41
CA LEU A 20 -7.86 9.34 -1.76
C LEU A 20 -8.72 8.38 -2.58
N SER A 21 -8.77 8.61 -3.89
CA SER A 21 -9.33 7.63 -4.82
C SER A 21 -8.26 6.59 -5.20
N LYS A 22 -8.69 5.38 -5.57
CA LYS A 22 -7.78 4.36 -6.13
C LYS A 22 -7.04 4.88 -7.38
N GLN A 23 -7.66 5.81 -8.13
CA GLN A 23 -7.02 6.45 -9.28
C GLN A 23 -5.89 7.39 -8.87
N ALA A 24 -6.08 8.17 -7.81
CA ALA A 24 -5.04 9.09 -7.31
C ALA A 24 -3.79 8.31 -6.88
N VAL A 25 -3.96 7.21 -6.15
CA VAL A 25 -2.85 6.33 -5.76
C VAL A 25 -2.21 5.67 -6.96
N ALA A 26 -3.01 5.22 -7.93
CA ALA A 26 -2.50 4.62 -9.16
C ALA A 26 -1.59 5.58 -9.94
N ASN A 27 -2.00 6.84 -10.06
CA ASN A 27 -1.21 7.89 -10.69
C ASN A 27 0.08 8.15 -9.90
N ALA A 28 0.01 8.23 -8.56
CA ALA A 28 1.15 8.53 -7.71
C ALA A 28 2.27 7.48 -7.81
N ILE A 29 1.91 6.20 -7.93
CA ILE A 29 2.88 5.11 -8.06
C ILE A 29 3.04 4.64 -9.51
N ASN A 30 2.50 5.34 -10.50
CA ASN A 30 2.54 5.01 -11.92
C ASN A 30 2.16 3.55 -12.22
N VAL A 31 0.92 3.19 -11.88
CA VAL A 31 0.26 1.90 -12.20
C VAL A 31 -1.18 2.14 -12.65
N SER A 32 -1.88 1.09 -13.09
CA SER A 32 -3.29 1.20 -13.44
C SER A 32 -4.20 1.19 -12.19
N ARG A 33 -5.35 1.87 -12.26
CA ARG A 33 -6.37 1.82 -11.19
C ARG A 33 -6.83 0.39 -10.84
N PRO A 34 -7.04 -0.53 -11.81
CA PRO A 34 -7.32 -1.92 -11.50
C PRO A 34 -6.24 -2.59 -10.66
N ALA A 35 -4.95 -2.30 -10.93
CA ALA A 35 -3.85 -2.85 -10.14
C ALA A 35 -3.95 -2.43 -8.67
N VAL A 36 -4.19 -1.14 -8.38
CA VAL A 36 -4.41 -0.65 -7.00
C VAL A 36 -5.62 -1.35 -6.35
N SER A 37 -6.68 -1.61 -7.10
CA SER A 37 -7.82 -2.37 -6.58
C SER A 37 -7.45 -3.80 -6.20
N GLN A 38 -6.72 -4.50 -7.07
CA GLN A 38 -6.24 -5.86 -6.80
C GLN A 38 -5.30 -5.90 -5.59
N PHE A 39 -4.44 -4.89 -5.42
CA PHE A 39 -3.56 -4.78 -4.25
C PHE A 39 -4.35 -4.60 -2.95
N ALA A 40 -5.32 -3.66 -2.95
CA ALA A 40 -6.16 -3.38 -1.78
C ALA A 40 -7.10 -4.55 -1.42
N ASN A 41 -7.44 -5.39 -2.39
CA ASN A 41 -8.21 -6.62 -2.18
C ASN A 41 -7.34 -7.83 -1.82
N GLY A 42 -6.01 -7.73 -1.93
CA GLY A 42 -5.10 -8.86 -1.72
C GLY A 42 -5.21 -9.93 -2.81
N GLU A 43 -5.65 -9.56 -4.01
CA GLU A 43 -5.69 -10.43 -5.19
C GLU A 43 -4.30 -10.52 -5.83
N ASN A 44 -3.66 -9.37 -6.02
CA ASN A 44 -2.32 -9.24 -6.59
C ASN A 44 -1.36 -8.52 -5.63
N LEU A 45 -0.05 -8.63 -5.86
CA LEU A 45 0.97 -7.91 -5.10
C LEU A 45 1.70 -6.91 -5.99
N PRO A 46 2.00 -5.70 -5.49
CA PRO A 46 2.89 -4.77 -6.16
C PRO A 46 4.33 -5.33 -6.20
N SER A 47 5.13 -4.87 -7.18
CA SER A 47 6.57 -5.08 -7.16
C SER A 47 7.22 -4.35 -5.98
N VAL A 48 8.46 -4.70 -5.66
CA VAL A 48 9.23 -4.04 -4.58
C VAL A 48 9.31 -2.52 -4.80
N GLU A 49 9.58 -2.09 -6.03
CA GLU A 49 9.61 -0.66 -6.38
C GLU A 49 8.30 0.05 -6.07
N LYS A 50 7.16 -0.59 -6.38
CA LYS A 50 5.84 -0.02 -6.12
C LYS A 50 5.46 -0.08 -4.63
N LEU A 51 5.98 -1.05 -3.88
CA LEU A 51 5.84 -1.09 -2.42
C LEU A 51 6.57 0.09 -1.76
N ILE A 52 7.80 0.37 -2.21
CA ILE A 52 8.58 1.51 -1.72
C ILE A 52 7.83 2.81 -2.07
N ALA A 53 7.41 2.97 -3.33
CA ALA A 53 6.65 4.14 -3.75
C ALA A 53 5.34 4.33 -2.95
N LEU A 54 4.65 3.25 -2.58
CA LEU A 54 3.47 3.32 -1.71
C LEU A 54 3.83 3.76 -0.29
N ALA A 55 4.92 3.23 0.26
CA ALA A 55 5.40 3.58 1.60
C ALA A 55 5.76 5.07 1.67
N ASP A 56 6.51 5.56 0.69
CA ASP A 56 6.89 6.97 0.55
C ASP A 56 5.66 7.86 0.34
N PHE A 57 4.75 7.47 -0.55
CA PHE A 57 3.55 8.24 -0.86
C PHE A 57 2.62 8.42 0.35
N PHE A 58 2.54 7.41 1.21
CA PHE A 58 1.72 7.45 2.43
C PHE A 58 2.48 7.91 3.67
N ASP A 59 3.76 8.25 3.55
CA ASP A 59 4.66 8.62 4.65
C ASP A 59 4.64 7.58 5.79
N VAL A 60 4.82 6.30 5.43
CA VAL A 60 4.91 5.18 6.37
C VAL A 60 6.09 4.28 6.02
N SER A 61 6.57 3.51 6.99
CA SER A 61 7.58 2.50 6.77
C SER A 61 7.07 1.36 5.90
N LEU A 62 7.97 0.75 5.12
CA LEU A 62 7.69 -0.47 4.38
C LEU A 62 7.29 -1.61 5.33
N ASP A 63 7.93 -1.68 6.51
CA ASP A 63 7.65 -2.68 7.54
C ASP A 63 6.21 -2.61 8.05
N TYR A 64 5.69 -1.38 8.24
CA TYR A 64 4.29 -1.17 8.48
C TYR A 64 3.45 -1.44 7.23
N LEU A 65 3.84 -1.05 6.04
CA LEU A 65 2.99 -1.31 4.88
C LEU A 65 2.76 -2.82 4.68
N VAL A 66 3.78 -3.64 4.91
CA VAL A 66 3.79 -5.07 4.58
C VAL A 66 3.45 -6.03 5.72
N GLY A 67 3.14 -5.53 6.92
CA GLY A 67 2.72 -6.37 8.04
C GLY A 67 3.83 -6.88 8.97
N ARG A 68 5.04 -6.31 8.90
CA ARG A 68 6.18 -6.70 9.76
C ARG A 68 6.21 -5.96 11.11
N SER A 69 5.51 -4.83 11.20
CA SER A 69 5.39 -3.98 12.38
C SER A 69 4.01 -3.35 12.44
N ASP A 70 3.50 -3.05 13.64
CA ASP A 70 2.34 -2.17 13.84
C ASP A 70 2.71 -0.69 13.98
N ASP A 71 4.00 -0.38 14.13
CA ASP A 71 4.50 1.00 14.16
C ASP A 71 4.72 1.53 12.74
N PRO A 72 3.95 2.55 12.29
CA PRO A 72 4.09 3.18 10.98
C PRO A 72 5.45 3.85 10.76
N ARG A 73 6.22 4.17 11.80
CA ARG A 73 7.51 4.88 11.69
C ARG A 73 8.72 3.98 11.97
N ARG A 74 8.52 2.67 12.03
CA ARG A 74 9.63 1.72 12.23
C ARG A 74 10.58 1.76 11.03
N HIS A 75 11.83 2.14 11.26
CA HIS A 75 12.90 2.02 10.29
C HIS A 75 13.61 0.67 10.40
#